data_AF-A0A970L0J9-F1
#
_entry.id   AF-A0A970L0J9-F1
#
_cell.length_a   1.000
_cell.length_b   1.000
_cell.length_c   1.000
_cell.angle_alpha   90.00
_cell.angle_beta   90.00
_cell.angle_gamma   90.00
#
_symmetry.space_group_name_H-M   'P 1'
#
loop_
_entity.id
_entity.type
_entity.pdbx_description
1 polymer ?
#
loop_
_entity_poly.entity_id
_entity_poly.type
_entity_poly.pdbx_seq_one_letter_code
_entity_poly.pdbx_strand_id
1 'polypeptide(L)'
;MTKNASETSYASTGNAKIKVYNQLIKKVCAEEGAYYLDLASYFSDDEGNLDEERFETAIDGVHFKSAAYKEWAMYLLTHTVEGMAKNASVTSDNLAPNN
;
A
#
# COMPACT_ATOMS: atom_id res chain seq x y z
N MET A 1 8.15 -4.96 0.71
CA MET A 1 8.83 -6.18 1.18
C MET A 1 8.58 -7.31 0.19
N THR A 2 9.33 -8.40 0.27
CA THR A 2 9.15 -9.66 -0.47
C THR A 2 9.23 -10.84 0.50
N LYS A 3 8.75 -12.03 0.09
CA LYS A 3 8.68 -13.26 0.92
C LYS A 3 10.00 -13.69 1.56
N ASN A 4 11.11 -13.58 0.81
CA ASN A 4 12.48 -13.82 1.28
C ASN A 4 13.45 -13.33 0.18
N ALA A 5 14.74 -13.19 0.48
CA ALA A 5 15.79 -12.92 -0.51
C ALA A 5 16.07 -14.18 -1.38
N SER A 6 15.11 -14.62 -2.18
CA SER A 6 15.33 -15.73 -3.12
C SER A 6 15.89 -15.23 -4.45
N GLU A 7 16.80 -16.00 -5.06
CA GLU A 7 17.53 -15.73 -6.29
C GLU A 7 16.68 -15.78 -7.58
N THR A 8 15.42 -15.33 -7.56
CA THR A 8 14.65 -15.16 -8.80
C THR A 8 14.97 -13.80 -9.42
N SER A 9 15.11 -13.73 -10.74
CA SER A 9 15.63 -12.56 -11.47
C SER A 9 14.80 -11.27 -11.30
N TYR A 10 13.53 -11.39 -10.89
CA TYR A 10 12.66 -10.26 -10.53
C TYR A 10 12.66 -9.90 -9.03
N ALA A 11 13.20 -10.78 -8.17
CA ALA A 11 13.44 -10.54 -6.74
C ALA A 11 14.72 -9.72 -6.47
N SER A 12 15.36 -9.17 -7.51
CA SER A 12 16.63 -8.41 -7.44
C SER A 12 16.54 -7.07 -6.67
N THR A 13 15.35 -6.71 -6.18
CA THR A 13 15.14 -5.67 -5.17
C THR A 13 14.90 -6.31 -3.81
N GLY A 14 15.93 -6.93 -3.24
CA GLY A 14 15.83 -7.52 -1.90
C GLY A 14 15.34 -6.52 -0.84
N ASN A 15 14.84 -7.02 0.29
CA ASN A 15 14.22 -6.20 1.34
C ASN A 15 15.11 -5.03 1.83
N ALA A 16 16.44 -5.15 1.76
CA ALA A 16 17.37 -4.04 2.02
C ALA A 16 17.20 -2.85 1.05
N LYS A 17 17.08 -3.10 -0.26
CA LYS A 17 16.86 -2.05 -1.26
C LYS A 17 15.47 -1.42 -1.10
N ILE A 18 14.45 -2.23 -0.81
CA ILE A 18 13.09 -1.73 -0.52
C ILE A 18 13.12 -0.78 0.70
N LYS A 19 13.83 -1.14 1.77
CA LYS A 19 14.02 -0.27 2.93
C LYS A 19 14.65 1.07 2.53
N VAL A 20 15.68 1.05 1.70
CA VAL A 20 16.32 2.28 1.17
C VAL A 20 15.32 3.12 0.37
N TYR A 21 14.56 2.52 -0.55
CA TYR A 21 13.58 3.26 -1.35
C TYR A 21 12.46 3.86 -0.51
N ASN A 22 11.96 3.15 0.50
CA ASN A 22 10.96 3.70 1.41
C ASN A 22 11.46 4.96 2.13
N GLN A 23 12.72 4.98 2.57
CA GLN A 23 13.32 6.16 3.19
C GLN A 23 13.46 7.32 2.19
N LEU A 24 13.88 7.03 0.96
CA LEU A 24 14.01 8.06 -0.09
C LEU A 24 12.65 8.64 -0.48
N ILE A 25 11.64 7.81 -0.69
CA ILE A 25 10.27 8.25 -1.01
C ILE A 25 9.71 9.09 0.14
N LYS A 26 9.88 8.66 1.38
CA LYS A 26 9.46 9.43 2.55
C LYS A 26 10.10 10.81 2.59
N LYS A 27 11.39 10.90 2.25
CA LYS A 27 12.10 12.18 2.14
C LYS A 27 11.50 13.06 1.03
N VAL A 28 11.28 12.51 -0.16
CA VAL A 28 10.66 13.24 -1.29
C VAL A 28 9.26 13.73 -0.91
N CYS A 29 8.44 12.92 -0.24
CA CYS A 29 7.13 13.36 0.24
C CYS A 29 7.24 14.57 1.17
N ALA A 30 8.20 14.58 2.09
CA ALA A 30 8.42 15.71 2.99
C ALA A 30 8.87 16.98 2.24
N GLU A 31 9.73 16.84 1.22
CA GLU A 31 10.20 17.95 0.38
C GLU A 31 9.07 18.56 -0.47
N GLU A 32 8.18 17.72 -0.98
CA GLU A 32 7.07 18.12 -1.87
C GLU A 32 5.76 18.47 -1.12
N GLY A 33 5.75 18.39 0.22
CA GLY A 33 4.53 18.62 1.00
C GLY A 33 3.44 17.55 0.81
N ALA A 34 3.84 16.32 0.44
CA ALA A 34 2.96 15.17 0.28
C ALA A 34 2.99 14.26 1.52
N TYR A 35 1.93 13.47 1.69
CA TYR A 35 1.85 12.48 2.77
C TYR A 35 2.47 11.15 2.32
N TYR A 36 3.36 10.61 3.15
CA TYR A 36 3.91 9.27 2.98
C TYR A 36 3.04 8.25 3.70
N LEU A 37 2.58 7.22 2.98
CA LEU A 37 1.88 6.08 3.58
C LEU A 37 2.85 4.93 3.81
N ASP A 38 3.07 4.57 5.07
CA ASP A 38 3.94 3.46 5.45
C ASP A 38 3.21 2.12 5.32
N LEU A 39 3.24 1.55 4.12
CA LEU A 39 2.75 0.20 3.86
C LEU A 39 3.68 -0.87 4.44
N ALA A 40 4.98 -0.57 4.59
CA ALA A 40 5.95 -1.57 5.01
C ALA A 40 5.70 -1.99 6.46
N SER A 41 5.30 -1.08 7.33
CA SER A 41 4.91 -1.40 8.71
C SER A 41 3.70 -2.33 8.81
N TYR A 42 2.76 -2.28 7.87
CA TYR A 42 1.52 -3.05 7.92
C TYR A 42 1.64 -4.46 7.35
N PHE A 43 2.45 -4.62 6.31
CA PHE A 43 2.61 -5.89 5.58
C PHE A 43 3.86 -6.68 5.98
N SER A 44 4.71 -6.15 6.87
CA SER A 44 5.94 -6.87 7.26
C SER A 44 5.69 -7.82 8.41
N ASP A 45 6.45 -8.92 8.42
CA ASP A 45 6.73 -9.67 9.65
C ASP A 45 7.76 -8.93 10.52
N ASP A 46 8.08 -9.51 11.67
CA ASP A 46 9.05 -8.96 12.63
C ASP A 46 10.48 -8.90 12.05
N GLU A 47 10.79 -9.73 11.06
CA GLU A 47 12.06 -9.74 10.33
C GLU A 47 12.13 -8.71 9.18
N GLY A 48 11.00 -8.08 8.83
CA GLY A 48 10.89 -7.12 7.73
C GLY A 48 10.77 -7.76 6.33
N ASN A 49 10.39 -9.04 6.26
CA ASN A 49 9.90 -9.69 5.05
C ASN A 49 8.39 -9.54 4.97
N LEU A 50 7.79 -10.06 3.92
CA LEU A 50 6.33 -10.09 3.79
C LEU A 50 5.74 -11.12 4.75
N ASP A 51 4.81 -10.69 5.60
CA ASP A 51 4.12 -11.55 6.56
C ASP A 51 3.19 -12.53 5.81
N GLU A 52 3.75 -13.68 5.44
CA GLU A 52 3.04 -14.74 4.73
C GLU A 52 2.06 -15.53 5.61
N GLU A 53 2.18 -15.41 6.95
CA GLU A 53 1.22 -16.01 7.88
C GLU A 53 -0.10 -15.23 7.82
N ARG A 54 -0.01 -13.89 7.73
CA ARG A 54 -1.19 -13.01 7.69
C ARG A 54 -1.69 -12.71 6.28
N PHE A 55 -0.81 -12.66 5.29
CA PHE A 55 -1.16 -12.25 3.93
C PHE A 55 -0.86 -13.31 2.89
N GLU A 56 -1.87 -13.64 2.09
CA GLU A 56 -1.69 -14.52 0.96
C GLU A 56 -0.99 -13.85 -0.22
N THR A 57 0.03 -14.54 -0.73
CA THR A 57 0.98 -13.98 -1.70
C THR A 57 1.18 -14.93 -2.88
N ALA A 58 1.41 -14.37 -4.07
CA ALA A 58 1.64 -15.11 -5.29
C ALA A 58 2.97 -15.87 -5.24
N ILE A 59 3.18 -16.84 -6.14
CA ILE A 59 4.36 -17.69 -6.14
C ILE A 59 5.66 -16.88 -6.41
N ASP A 60 5.55 -15.75 -7.09
CA ASP A 60 6.69 -14.89 -7.46
C ASP A 60 7.35 -14.13 -6.30
N GLY A 61 6.73 -14.14 -5.13
CA GLY A 61 7.27 -13.48 -3.94
C GLY A 61 7.16 -11.97 -3.88
N VAL A 62 6.43 -11.37 -4.82
CA VAL A 62 6.25 -9.92 -4.93
C VAL A 62 4.77 -9.55 -4.94
N HIS A 63 3.93 -10.29 -5.67
CA HIS A 63 2.51 -9.94 -5.81
C HIS A 63 1.66 -10.56 -4.70
N PHE A 64 0.57 -9.88 -4.36
CA PHE A 64 -0.47 -10.38 -3.46
C PHE A 64 -1.46 -11.29 -4.19
N LYS A 65 -2.13 -12.19 -3.45
CA LYS A 65 -3.38 -12.81 -3.92
C LYS A 65 -4.57 -11.91 -3.59
N SER A 66 -5.73 -12.24 -4.14
CA SER A 66 -6.95 -11.42 -4.05
C SER A 66 -7.36 -11.05 -2.61
N ALA A 67 -7.13 -11.93 -1.63
CA ALA A 67 -7.44 -11.64 -0.22
C ALA A 67 -6.58 -10.48 0.33
N ALA A 68 -5.26 -10.53 0.15
CA ALA A 68 -4.36 -9.48 0.59
C ALA A 68 -4.57 -8.14 -0.17
N TYR A 69 -5.03 -8.19 -1.43
CA TYR A 69 -5.46 -6.97 -2.13
C TYR A 69 -6.66 -6.27 -1.47
N LYS A 70 -7.60 -7.01 -0.87
CA LYS A 70 -8.73 -6.42 -0.13
C LYS A 70 -8.26 -5.73 1.14
N GLU A 71 -7.35 -6.35 1.88
CA GLU A 71 -6.70 -5.74 3.04
C GLU A 71 -5.96 -4.46 2.67
N TRP A 72 -5.21 -4.49 1.56
CA TRP A 72 -4.53 -3.30 1.07
C TRP A 72 -5.49 -2.17 0.69
N ALA A 73 -6.58 -2.48 0.00
CA ALA A 73 -7.61 -1.49 -0.32
C ALA A 73 -8.23 -0.87 0.95
N MET A 74 -8.54 -1.70 1.96
CA MET A 74 -9.05 -1.21 3.25
C MET A 74 -8.04 -0.31 3.96
N TYR A 75 -6.77 -0.69 3.96
CA TYR A 75 -5.70 0.11 4.54
C TYR A 75 -5.63 1.50 3.89
N LEU A 76 -5.67 1.57 2.56
CA LEU A 76 -5.70 2.84 1.81
C LEU A 76 -6.90 3.72 2.17
N LEU A 77 -8.09 3.12 2.30
CA LEU A 77 -9.33 3.86 2.61
C LEU A 77 -9.35 4.39 4.05
N THR A 78 -8.68 3.70 4.97
CA THR A 78 -8.68 4.04 6.40
C THR A 78 -7.48 4.91 6.83
N HIS A 79 -6.41 4.94 6.02
CA HIS A 79 -5.20 5.73 6.29
C HIS A 79 -5.12 6.95 5.37
N THR A 80 -6.25 7.67 5.30
CA THR A 80 -6.34 8.96 4.59
C THR A 80 -6.18 10.12 5.56
N VAL A 81 -5.80 11.28 5.02
CA VAL A 81 -5.73 12.51 5.83
C VAL A 81 -7.13 13.04 6.12
N GLU A 82 -7.32 13.52 7.35
CA GLU A 82 -8.59 14.11 7.76
C GLU A 82 -9.01 15.23 6.79
N GLY A 83 -10.28 15.21 6.38
CA GLY A 83 -10.84 16.19 5.44
C GLY A 83 -10.85 15.76 3.96
N MET A 84 -10.12 14.72 3.55
CA MET A 84 -10.23 14.18 2.17
C MET A 84 -11.36 13.16 2.00
N ALA A 85 -11.71 12.40 3.04
CA ALA A 85 -12.79 11.41 2.99
C ALA A 85 -14.21 12.02 2.91
N LYS A 86 -14.37 13.32 3.23
CA LYS A 86 -15.68 14.01 3.22
C LYS A 86 -16.16 14.40 1.82
N ASN A 87 -15.34 14.18 0.79
CA ASN A 87 -15.61 14.59 -0.58
C ASN A 87 -16.29 13.48 -1.40
N ALA A 88 -16.36 12.27 -0.86
CA ALA A 88 -16.93 11.10 -1.53
C ALA A 88 -18.47 11.00 -1.41
N SER A 89 -19.11 11.98 -0.76
CA SER A 89 -20.57 12.01 -0.55
C SER A 89 -21.21 13.33 -0.97
N VAL A 90 -21.08 13.72 -2.26
CA VAL A 90 -21.84 14.77 -2.96
C VAL A 90 -21.81 14.36 -4.46
N THR A 91 -22.86 14.02 -5.20
CA THR A 91 -24.30 14.34 -5.19
C THR A 91 -25.15 13.14 -5.65
N SER A 92 -26.26 12.87 -4.96
CA SER A 92 -27.45 12.24 -5.57
C SER A 92 -28.63 13.21 -5.48
N ASP A 93 -28.42 14.49 -5.76
CA ASP A 93 -29.49 15.50 -5.79
C ASP A 93 -29.22 16.46 -6.95
N ASN A 94 -29.62 16.04 -8.15
CA ASN A 94 -30.06 16.93 -9.24
C ASN A 94 -30.69 16.09 -10.36
N LEU A 95 -31.84 15.47 -10.07
CA LEU A 95 -32.87 15.35 -11.10
C LEU A 95 -33.86 16.51 -10.87
N ALA A 96 -33.70 17.57 -11.66
CA ALA A 96 -34.81 18.48 -11.90
C ALA A 96 -35.96 17.67 -12.55
N PRO A 97 -37.22 17.82 -12.12
CA PRO A 97 -38.32 17.27 -12.88
C PRO A 97 -38.46 18.10 -14.16
N ASN A 98 -38.12 17.49 -15.28
CA ASN A 98 -38.57 17.97 -16.58
C ASN A 98 -39.98 17.42 -16.81
N ASN A 99 -40.90 18.37 -17.01
CA ASN A 99 -42.28 18.26 -17.51
C ASN A 99 -43.38 17.98 -16.48
#